data_AF-C8X591-F1
#
_entry.id   AF-C8X591-F1
#
_cell.length_a   1.000
_cell.length_b   1.000
_cell.length_c   1.000
_cell.angle_alpha   90.00
_cell.angle_beta   90.00
_cell.angle_gamma   90.00
#
_symmetry.space_group_name_H-M   'P 1'
#
loop_
_entity.id
_entity.type
_entity.pdbx_description
1 polymer ?
#
loop_
_entity_poly.entity_id
_entity_poly.type
_entity_poly.pdbx_seq_one_letter_code
_entity_poly.pdbx_strand_id
1 'polypeptide(L)'
;MSDELTLESLDLKKPLEKMTAKELRELVIEKLPQIKGASGMDKDQLLSEIKELLGIEEEDAKNAYKEHIWALKRQMKDLQSKRLQLGNDKKKERDQLRKQISRLKKRTRRLAAS
;
A
#
# COMPACT_ATOMS: atom_id res chain seq x y z
N MET A 1 -15.37 31.01 7.51
CA MET A 1 -15.97 29.87 6.80
C MET A 1 -14.80 29.06 6.29
N SER A 2 -14.45 27.99 7.01
CA SER A 2 -13.44 27.04 6.59
C SER A 2 -14.05 26.24 5.46
N ASP A 3 -13.76 26.67 4.23
CA ASP A 3 -14.27 26.04 3.02
C ASP A 3 -13.73 24.60 2.99
N GLU A 4 -14.62 23.63 3.21
CA GLU A 4 -14.37 22.22 2.94
C GLU A 4 -14.08 22.09 1.44
N LEU A 5 -12.79 22.07 1.08
CA LEU A 5 -12.33 21.76 -0.27
C LEU A 5 -12.64 20.28 -0.53
N THR A 6 -13.84 20.01 -1.04
CA THR A 6 -14.24 18.67 -1.49
C THR A 6 -13.78 18.45 -2.94
N LEU A 7 -13.48 17.21 -3.31
CA LEU A 7 -13.09 16.81 -4.67
C LEU A 7 -14.05 17.33 -5.76
N GLU A 8 -15.33 17.51 -5.42
CA GLU A 8 -16.38 17.99 -6.32
C GLU A 8 -16.26 19.49 -6.66
N SER A 9 -15.61 20.30 -5.80
CA SER A 9 -15.44 21.74 -6.06
C SER A 9 -14.27 22.08 -6.98
N LEU A 10 -13.45 21.09 -7.37
CA LEU A 10 -12.22 21.29 -8.14
C LEU A 10 -12.39 21.20 -9.67
N ASP A 11 -13.61 20.97 -10.18
CA ASP A 11 -13.94 20.94 -11.63
C ASP A 11 -12.87 20.20 -12.48
N LEU A 12 -12.45 19.03 -11.99
CA LEU A 12 -11.37 18.26 -12.59
C LEU A 12 -11.82 17.66 -13.92
N LYS A 13 -11.19 18.08 -15.03
CA LYS A 13 -11.42 17.47 -16.36
C LYS A 13 -11.01 15.99 -16.43
N LYS A 14 -10.07 15.56 -15.57
CA LYS A 14 -9.54 14.20 -15.50
C LYS A 14 -9.18 13.84 -14.05
N PRO A 15 -9.16 12.54 -13.68
CA PRO A 15 -8.69 12.09 -12.38
C PRO A 15 -7.24 12.50 -12.10
N LEU A 16 -6.91 12.82 -10.83
CA LEU A 16 -5.59 13.31 -10.39
C LEU A 16 -4.43 12.42 -10.90
N GLU A 17 -4.56 11.09 -10.80
CA GLU A 17 -3.53 10.12 -11.19
C GLU A 17 -3.16 10.18 -12.68
N LYS A 18 -4.11 10.60 -13.52
CA LYS A 18 -3.94 10.74 -14.97
C LYS A 18 -3.42 12.12 -15.38
N MET A 19 -3.33 13.08 -14.46
CA MET A 19 -2.77 14.39 -14.74
C MET A 19 -1.24 14.29 -14.84
N THR A 20 -0.67 15.13 -15.70
CA THR A 20 0.77 15.33 -15.83
C THR A 20 1.29 16.20 -14.69
N ALA A 21 2.60 16.17 -14.41
CA ALA A 21 3.20 17.01 -13.37
C ALA A 21 2.90 18.51 -13.58
N LYS A 22 2.82 18.96 -14.84
CA LYS A 22 2.49 20.35 -15.16
C LYS A 22 1.04 20.70 -14.80
N GLU A 23 0.10 19.85 -15.18
CA GLU A 23 -1.33 20.03 -14.87
C GLU A 23 -1.58 20.00 -13.35
N LEU A 24 -0.85 19.15 -12.60
CA LEU A 24 -0.92 19.14 -11.13
C LEU A 24 -0.37 20.42 -10.51
N ARG A 25 0.74 20.97 -11.02
CA ARG A 25 1.29 22.25 -10.55
C ARG A 25 0.32 23.40 -10.79
N GLU A 26 -0.28 23.47 -11.97
CA GLU A 26 -1.28 24.48 -12.31
C GLU A 26 -2.47 24.40 -11.35
N LEU A 27 -3.00 23.19 -11.09
CA LEU A 27 -4.06 22.96 -10.12
C LEU A 27 -3.68 23.41 -8.70
N VAL A 28 -2.47 23.08 -8.25
CA VAL A 28 -1.99 23.51 -6.93
C VAL A 28 -1.94 25.05 -6.83
N ILE A 29 -1.41 25.72 -7.84
CA ILE A 29 -1.30 27.18 -7.87
C ILE A 29 -2.68 27.84 -7.89
N GLU A 30 -3.62 27.30 -8.67
CA GLU A 30 -4.95 27.91 -8.83
C GLU A 30 -5.90 27.64 -7.67
N LYS A 31 -5.83 26.45 -7.07
CA LYS A 31 -6.88 25.95 -6.16
C LYS A 31 -6.38 25.56 -4.77
N LEU A 32 -5.08 25.25 -4.61
CA LEU A 32 -4.52 24.74 -3.35
C LEU A 32 -3.29 25.54 -2.91
N PRO A 33 -3.43 26.84 -2.57
CA PRO A 33 -2.31 27.69 -2.13
C PRO A 33 -1.66 27.24 -0.80
N GLN A 34 -2.22 26.22 -0.15
CA GLN A 34 -1.69 25.60 1.06
C GLN A 34 -0.41 24.80 0.76
N ILE A 35 -0.28 24.21 -0.44
CA ILE A 35 0.93 23.52 -0.89
C ILE A 35 1.96 24.54 -1.35
N LYS A 36 3.01 24.73 -0.55
CA LYS A 36 4.13 25.61 -0.88
C LYS A 36 5.25 24.81 -1.54
N GLY A 37 5.81 25.31 -2.63
CA GLY A 37 6.95 24.68 -3.31
C GLY A 37 6.60 23.71 -4.43
N ALA A 38 5.35 23.71 -4.91
CA ALA A 38 4.88 22.86 -6.00
C ALA A 38 5.76 22.86 -7.27
N SER A 39 6.44 23.98 -7.56
CA SER A 39 7.34 24.10 -8.72
C SER A 39 8.55 23.17 -8.66
N GLY A 40 9.00 22.77 -7.47
CA GLY A 40 10.15 21.89 -7.27
C GLY A 40 9.77 20.43 -7.01
N MET A 41 8.48 20.12 -6.94
CA MET A 41 8.00 18.77 -6.62
C MET A 41 7.85 17.92 -7.88
N ASP A 42 8.14 16.62 -7.70
CA ASP A 42 7.87 15.58 -8.69
C ASP A 42 6.38 15.23 -8.72
N LYS A 43 5.94 14.52 -9.78
CA LYS A 43 4.53 14.17 -9.97
C LYS A 43 3.95 13.42 -8.76
N ASP A 44 4.70 12.45 -8.23
CA ASP A 44 4.22 11.58 -7.16
C ASP A 44 4.11 12.35 -5.83
N GLN A 45 5.04 13.27 -5.57
CA GLN A 45 4.99 14.15 -4.40
C GLN A 45 3.77 15.09 -4.46
N LEU A 46 3.51 15.70 -5.62
CA LEU A 46 2.34 16.55 -5.82
C LEU A 46 1.03 15.77 -5.60
N LEU A 47 0.95 14.52 -6.08
CA LEU A 47 -0.24 13.69 -5.87
C LEU A 47 -0.49 13.38 -4.39
N SER A 48 0.57 13.02 -3.66
CA SER A 48 0.49 12.67 -2.25
C SER A 48 0.02 13.88 -1.43
N GLU A 49 0.62 15.05 -1.61
CA GLU A 49 0.21 16.27 -0.88
C GLU A 49 -1.21 16.73 -1.22
N ILE A 50 -1.62 16.64 -2.50
CA ILE A 50 -3.00 16.96 -2.91
C ILE A 50 -3.99 15.98 -2.25
N LYS A 51 -3.68 14.68 -2.23
CA LYS A 51 -4.53 13.65 -1.61
C LYS A 51 -4.61 13.82 -0.09
N GLU A 52 -3.49 14.08 0.57
CA GLU A 52 -3.42 14.39 2.00
C GLU A 52 -4.28 15.61 2.37
N LEU A 53 -4.18 16.71 1.61
CA LEU A 53 -5.00 17.91 1.84
C LEU A 53 -6.48 17.67 1.60
N LEU A 54 -6.84 16.81 0.64
CA LEU A 54 -8.23 16.44 0.35
C LEU A 54 -8.76 15.38 1.34
N GLY A 55 -7.97 14.95 2.32
CA GLY A 55 -8.35 13.91 3.28
C GLY A 55 -8.55 12.54 2.63
N ILE A 56 -8.06 12.36 1.41
CA ILE A 56 -8.03 11.06 0.73
C ILE A 56 -6.79 10.38 1.27
N GLU A 57 -6.96 9.53 2.29
CA GLU A 57 -5.89 8.62 2.68
C GLU A 57 -5.43 7.90 1.42
N GLU A 58 -4.15 8.05 1.08
CA GLU A 58 -3.52 7.15 0.15
C GLU A 58 -3.66 5.76 0.76
N GLU A 59 -4.69 5.01 0.36
CA GLU A 59 -4.62 3.57 0.28
C GLU A 59 -3.42 3.33 -0.63
N ASP A 60 -2.25 3.31 0.01
CA ASP A 60 -0.99 3.04 -0.61
C ASP A 60 -1.26 1.96 -1.64
N ALA A 61 -0.86 2.17 -2.89
CA ALA A 61 -0.76 1.10 -3.87
C ALA A 61 0.28 0.03 -3.46
N LYS A 62 0.52 -0.15 -2.15
CA LYS A 62 1.15 -1.28 -1.48
C LYS A 62 0.30 -2.51 -1.74
N ASN A 63 0.48 -3.05 -2.94
CA ASN A 63 0.18 -4.41 -3.36
C ASN A 63 -1.24 -4.89 -2.97
N ALA A 64 -2.16 -5.05 -3.94
CA ALA A 64 -3.54 -5.48 -3.69
C ALA A 64 -3.67 -6.73 -2.78
N TYR A 65 -2.60 -7.53 -2.67
CA TYR A 65 -2.50 -8.69 -1.81
C TYR A 65 -1.89 -8.44 -0.42
N LYS A 66 -1.67 -7.20 0.03
CA LYS A 66 -1.02 -6.87 1.31
C LYS A 66 -1.66 -7.57 2.50
N GLU A 67 -2.98 -7.47 2.64
CA GLU A 67 -3.73 -8.17 3.70
C GLU A 67 -3.61 -9.69 3.57
N HIS A 68 -3.67 -10.21 2.34
CA HIS A 68 -3.49 -11.64 2.09
C HIS A 68 -2.08 -12.12 2.46
N ILE A 69 -1.04 -11.34 2.16
CA ILE A 69 0.36 -11.61 2.54
C ILE A 69 0.50 -11.63 4.07
N TRP A 70 -0.14 -10.69 4.77
CA TRP A 70 -0.13 -10.65 6.23
C TRP A 70 -0.83 -11.86 6.84
N ALA A 71 -1.97 -12.28 6.30
CA ALA A 71 -2.66 -13.50 6.74
C ALA A 71 -1.77 -14.75 6.58
N LEU A 72 -1.10 -14.90 5.43
CA LEU A 72 -0.18 -16.01 5.18
C LEU A 72 1.04 -15.99 6.12
N LYS A 73 1.53 -14.80 6.51
CA LYS A 73 2.62 -14.65 7.48
C LYS A 73 2.18 -15.07 8.90
N ARG A 74 0.96 -14.74 9.32
CA ARG A 74 0.39 -15.22 10.60
C ARG A 74 0.32 -16.75 10.63
N GLN A 75 -0.25 -17.35 9.58
CA GLN A 75 -0.30 -18.81 9.45
C GLN A 75 1.10 -19.46 9.48
N MET A 76 2.11 -18.86 8.86
CA MET A 76 3.49 -19.36 8.96
C MET A 76 4.02 -19.35 10.38
N LYS A 77 3.75 -18.30 11.16
CA LYS A 77 4.18 -18.20 12.57
C LYS A 77 3.54 -19.30 13.41
N ASP A 78 2.25 -19.57 13.21
CA ASP A 78 1.54 -20.64 13.92
C ASP A 78 2.13 -22.03 13.60
N LEU A 79 2.42 -22.30 12.33
CA LEU A 79 3.05 -23.55 11.91
C LEU A 79 4.48 -23.69 12.44
N GLN A 80 5.22 -22.58 12.57
CA GLN A 80 6.54 -22.59 13.19
C GLN A 80 6.47 -22.97 14.66
N SER A 81 5.54 -22.37 15.42
CA SER A 81 5.29 -22.70 16.83
C SER A 81 4.90 -24.16 16.99
N LYS A 82 3.96 -24.67 16.17
CA LYS A 82 3.57 -26.08 16.17
C LYS A 82 4.75 -27.00 15.90
N ARG A 83 5.60 -26.66 14.94
CA ARG A 83 6.81 -27.45 14.63
C ARG A 83 7.81 -27.46 15.78
N LEU A 84 7.92 -26.36 16.53
CA LEU A 84 8.82 -26.25 17.68
C LEU A 84 8.34 -27.08 18.87
N GLN A 85 7.01 -27.16 19.06
CA GLN A 85 6.38 -27.97 20.11
C GLN A 85 6.43 -29.48 19.83
N LEU A 86 6.68 -29.90 18.59
CA LEU A 86 6.84 -31.31 18.25
C LEU A 86 8.21 -31.84 18.71
N GLY A 87 8.17 -32.90 19.52
CA GLY A 87 9.33 -33.68 19.91
C GLY A 87 10.04 -34.34 18.72
N ASN A 88 11.28 -34.79 18.96
CA ASN A 88 12.15 -35.34 17.92
C ASN A 88 11.62 -36.64 17.29
N ASP A 89 10.79 -37.38 18.02
CA ASP A 89 10.23 -38.67 17.58
C ASP A 89 9.21 -38.49 16.44
N LYS A 90 8.64 -37.28 16.31
CA LYS A 90 7.64 -36.93 15.28
C LYS A 90 8.29 -36.34 14.03
N LYS A 91 9.36 -36.98 13.53
CA LYS A 91 10.15 -36.52 12.38
C LYS A 91 9.28 -36.29 11.12
N LYS A 92 8.36 -37.21 10.83
CA LYS A 92 7.44 -37.11 9.67
C LYS A 92 6.55 -35.87 9.75
N GLU A 93 5.93 -35.62 10.90
CA GLU A 93 5.07 -34.44 11.12
C GLU A 93 5.87 -33.13 11.03
N ARG A 94 7.08 -33.10 11.61
CA ARG A 94 7.99 -31.94 11.50
C ARG A 94 8.37 -31.64 10.04
N ASP A 95 8.64 -32.66 9.24
CA ASP A 95 8.95 -32.51 7.82
C ASP A 95 7.75 -32.03 7.00
N GLN A 96 6.54 -32.49 7.32
CA GLN A 96 5.31 -31.98 6.70
C GLN A 96 5.11 -30.49 7.00
N LEU A 97 5.24 -30.07 8.26
CA LEU A 97 5.15 -28.65 8.65
C LEU A 97 6.24 -27.81 7.96
N ARG A 98 7.48 -28.31 7.86
CA ARG A 98 8.57 -27.64 7.13
C ARG A 98 8.20 -27.39 5.67
N LYS A 99 7.62 -28.38 4.99
CA LYS A 99 7.18 -28.28 3.59
C LYS A 99 6.04 -27.26 3.45
N GLN A 100 5.06 -27.26 4.36
CA GLN A 100 3.97 -26.29 4.37
C GLN A 100 4.48 -24.85 4.54
N ILE A 101 5.37 -24.62 5.51
CA ILE A 101 6.00 -23.30 5.72
C ILE A 101 6.75 -22.86 4.46
N SER A 102 7.51 -23.76 3.82
CA SER A 102 8.23 -23.44 2.57
C SER A 102 7.28 -23.04 1.43
N ARG A 103 6.15 -23.74 1.29
CA ARG A 103 5.11 -23.40 0.31
C ARG A 103 4.50 -22.02 0.57
N LEU A 104 4.18 -21.71 1.83
CA LEU A 104 3.66 -20.40 2.22
C LEU A 104 4.68 -19.28 1.95
N LYS A 105 5.96 -19.48 2.29
CA LYS A 105 7.04 -18.52 1.97
C LYS A 105 7.14 -18.23 0.46
N LYS A 106 7.04 -19.27 -0.37
CA LYS A 106 7.06 -19.13 -1.83
C LYS A 106 5.83 -18.37 -2.34
N ARG A 107 4.64 -18.68 -1.80
CA ARG A 107 3.39 -17.98 -2.15
C ARG A 107 3.44 -16.51 -1.78
N THR A 108 3.89 -16.16 -0.57
CA THR A 108 4.04 -14.75 -0.15
C THR A 108 5.05 -13.99 -1.00
N ARG A 109 6.15 -14.65 -1.42
CA ARG A 109 7.14 -14.01 -2.31
C ARG A 109 6.58 -13.73 -3.69
N ARG A 110 5.77 -14.64 -4.25
CA ARG A 110 5.10 -14.44 -5.54
C ARG A 110 4.08 -13.30 -5.46
N LEU A 111 3.24 -13.30 -4.43
CA LEU A 111 2.22 -12.26 -4.23
C LEU A 111 2.83 -10.87 -3.97
N ALA A 112 3.99 -10.80 -3.33
CA ALA A 112 4.68 -9.53 -3.10
C ALA A 112 5.39 -9.00 -4.35
N ALA A 113 5.63 -9.85 -5.34
CA ALA A 113 6.28 -9.50 -6.60
C ALA A 113 5.27 -9.21 -7.73
N SER A 114 3.99 -9.56 -7.52
CA SER A 114 2.86 -9.23 -8.39
C SER A 114 2.23 -7.90 -8.02
#